data_AF-A0A2S9FFV2-F1
#
_entry.id   AF-A0A2S9FFV2-F1
#
_cell.length_a   1.000
_cell.length_b   1.000
_cell.length_c   1.000
_cell.angle_alpha   90.00
_cell.angle_beta   90.00
_cell.angle_gamma   90.00
#
_symmetry.space_group_name_H-M   'P 1'
#
loop_
_entity.id
_entity.type
_entity.pdbx_description
1 polymer ?
#
loop_
_entity_poly.entity_id
_entity_poly.type
_entity_poly.pdbx_seq_one_letter_code
_entity_poly.pdbx_strand_id
1 'polypeptide(L)'
;ELFARERWDELAALDGRSAWTSERWREVGDAYFAEHDDVGTGADARGPALLIIDRQPEVWRVRQIFDDPAGDHDWGFEVEVDLAASDDEGAAVLQVVDAGRMD
;
A
#
# COMPACT_ATOMS: atom_id res chain seq x y z
N GLU A 1 -7.62 -3.05 -3.81
CA GLU A 1 -8.52 -4.19 -3.52
C GLU A 1 -7.82 -5.36 -2.81
N LEU A 2 -6.53 -5.65 -3.05
CA LEU A 2 -5.87 -6.82 -2.45
C LEU A 2 -5.96 -6.86 -0.91
N PHE A 3 -5.68 -5.74 -0.23
CA PHE A 3 -5.77 -5.63 1.22
C PHE A 3 -7.20 -5.88 1.74
N ALA A 4 -8.19 -5.23 1.13
CA ALA A 4 -9.61 -5.42 1.44
C ALA A 4 -10.10 -6.86 1.23
N ARG A 5 -9.42 -7.64 0.39
CA ARG A 5 -9.72 -9.06 0.12
C ARG A 5 -8.81 -10.02 0.87
N GLU A 6 -8.00 -9.51 1.79
CA GLU A 6 -7.06 -10.30 2.58
C GLU A 6 -6.08 -11.14 1.72
N ARG A 7 -5.69 -10.60 0.55
CA ARG A 7 -4.78 -11.25 -0.41
C ARG A 7 -3.32 -10.97 -0.07
N TRP A 8 -2.89 -11.47 1.09
CA TRP A 8 -1.57 -11.22 1.67
C TRP A 8 -0.40 -11.70 0.79
N ASP A 9 -0.56 -12.85 0.14
CA ASP A 9 0.46 -13.39 -0.75
C ASP A 9 0.64 -12.52 -2.01
N GLU A 10 -0.46 -11.99 -2.56
CA GLU A 10 -0.42 -11.09 -3.72
C GLU A 10 0.15 -9.72 -3.35
N LEU A 11 -0.12 -9.22 -2.13
CA LEU A 11 0.49 -8.00 -1.60
C LEU A 11 2.00 -8.16 -1.38
N ALA A 12 2.44 -9.29 -0.82
CA ALA A 12 3.85 -9.59 -0.66
C ALA A 12 4.58 -9.70 -2.01
N ALA A 13 3.89 -10.17 -3.04
CA ALA A 13 4.42 -10.27 -4.41
C ALA A 13 4.57 -8.92 -5.12
N LEU A 14 4.01 -7.81 -4.58
CA LEU A 14 4.22 -6.48 -5.14
C LEU A 14 5.65 -5.98 -4.92
N ASP A 15 6.30 -6.40 -3.84
CA ASP A 15 7.66 -5.99 -3.50
C ASP A 15 8.68 -6.80 -4.30
N GLY A 16 9.31 -6.17 -5.29
CA GLY A 16 10.37 -6.79 -6.11
C GLY A 16 11.63 -7.14 -5.30
N ARG A 17 11.74 -6.67 -4.05
CA ARG A 17 12.92 -6.83 -3.19
C ARG A 17 12.64 -7.56 -1.86
N SER A 18 11.48 -8.22 -1.75
CA SER A 18 11.10 -9.27 -0.77
C SER A 18 11.16 -8.93 0.73
N ALA A 19 11.21 -7.66 1.13
CA ALA A 19 11.28 -7.30 2.56
C ALA A 19 9.93 -7.46 3.28
N TRP A 20 8.82 -7.30 2.55
CA TRP A 20 7.47 -7.43 3.08
C TRP A 20 6.85 -8.80 2.78
N THR A 21 6.78 -9.67 3.80
CA THR A 21 6.20 -11.01 3.68
C THR A 21 4.69 -11.00 3.79
N SER A 22 4.07 -12.10 3.36
CA SER A 22 2.64 -12.36 3.54
C SER A 22 2.25 -12.37 5.02
N GLU A 23 3.10 -12.91 5.91
CA GLU A 23 2.83 -12.85 7.36
C GLU A 23 2.80 -11.41 7.88
N ARG A 24 3.73 -10.55 7.46
CA ARG A 24 3.76 -9.15 7.91
C ARG A 24 2.55 -8.37 7.42
N TRP A 25 2.11 -8.62 6.19
CA TRP A 25 0.84 -8.08 5.68
C TRP A 25 -0.37 -8.57 6.47
N ARG A 26 -0.40 -9.85 6.84
CA ARG A 26 -1.45 -10.42 7.68
C ARG A 26 -1.47 -9.77 9.06
N GLU A 27 -0.32 -9.54 9.68
CA GLU A 27 -0.26 -8.87 11.00
C GLU A 27 -0.84 -7.45 10.96
N VAL A 28 -0.55 -6.69 9.89
CA VAL A 28 -1.16 -5.38 9.66
C VAL A 28 -2.67 -5.49 9.42
N GLY A 29 -3.08 -6.45 8.59
CA GLY A 29 -4.48 -6.75 8.32
C GLY A 29 -5.26 -7.11 9.57
N ASP A 30 -4.76 -8.05 10.38
CA ASP A 30 -5.38 -8.49 11.63
C ASP A 30 -5.56 -7.33 12.60
N ALA A 31 -4.58 -6.42 12.68
CA ALA A 31 -4.67 -5.25 13.53
C ALA A 31 -5.68 -4.22 12.99
N TYR A 32 -5.71 -3.98 11.68
CA TYR A 32 -6.70 -3.11 11.04
C TYR A 32 -8.13 -3.65 11.24
N PHE A 33 -8.35 -4.93 10.94
CA PHE A 33 -9.67 -5.56 11.00
C PHE A 33 -10.15 -5.84 12.43
N ALA A 34 -9.29 -5.67 13.44
CA ALA A 34 -9.71 -5.59 14.84
C ALA A 34 -10.38 -4.25 15.17
N GLU A 35 -10.10 -3.19 14.40
CA GLU A 35 -10.65 -1.83 14.59
C GLU A 35 -11.78 -1.52 13.60
N HIS A 36 -11.70 -2.02 12.36
CA HIS A 36 -12.61 -1.67 11.26
C HIS A 36 -13.11 -2.91 10.49
N ASP A 37 -14.39 -2.95 10.13
CA ASP A 37 -15.01 -4.13 9.50
C ASP A 37 -14.78 -4.27 7.97
N ASP A 38 -14.36 -3.20 7.29
CA ASP A 38 -14.19 -3.17 5.83
C ASP A 38 -13.17 -2.10 5.42
N VAL A 39 -12.69 -2.18 4.18
CA VAL A 39 -11.82 -1.18 3.54
C VAL A 39 -12.44 -0.74 2.23
N GLY A 40 -12.76 0.53 2.10
CA GLY A 40 -13.27 1.13 0.88
C GLY A 40 -12.33 0.90 -0.31
N THR A 41 -12.90 0.44 -1.42
CA THR A 41 -12.17 0.23 -2.68
C THR A 41 -12.78 1.01 -3.86
N GLY A 42 -13.65 1.97 -3.56
CA GLY A 42 -14.30 2.82 -4.57
C GLY A 42 -13.35 3.84 -5.20
N ALA A 43 -13.90 4.71 -6.03
CA ALA A 43 -13.14 5.77 -6.69
C ALA A 43 -12.47 6.72 -5.67
N ASP A 44 -13.14 7.01 -4.55
CA ASP A 44 -12.63 7.90 -3.51
C ASP A 44 -11.38 7.33 -2.80
N ALA A 45 -11.35 6.01 -2.58
CA ALA A 45 -10.18 5.29 -2.06
C ALA A 45 -8.94 5.39 -2.97
N ARG A 46 -9.08 5.89 -4.21
CA ARG A 46 -7.99 6.16 -5.16
C ARG A 46 -7.89 7.63 -5.55
N GLY A 47 -8.68 8.47 -4.90
CA GLY A 47 -8.67 9.90 -5.08
C GLY A 47 -7.47 10.58 -4.41
N PRO A 48 -7.26 11.88 -4.69
CA PRO A 48 -6.10 12.63 -4.20
C PRO A 48 -6.08 12.83 -2.67
N ALA A 49 -7.18 12.53 -1.97
CA ALA A 49 -7.24 12.57 -0.51
C ALA A 49 -6.56 11.36 0.14
N LEU A 50 -6.57 10.20 -0.53
CA LEU A 50 -6.10 8.92 0.01
C LEU A 50 -4.93 8.32 -0.77
N LEU A 51 -4.56 8.94 -1.89
CA LEU A 51 -3.38 8.58 -2.68
C LEU A 51 -2.47 9.80 -2.81
N ILE A 52 -1.32 9.72 -2.14
CA ILE A 52 -0.30 10.77 -2.15
C ILE A 52 0.89 10.25 -2.95
N ILE A 53 1.32 11.02 -3.95
CA ILE A 53 2.47 10.67 -4.79
C ILE A 53 3.46 11.82 -4.74
N ASP A 54 4.60 11.58 -4.07
CA ASP A 54 5.77 12.45 -4.12
C ASP A 54 6.71 11.99 -5.25
N ARG A 55 6.80 12.79 -6.30
CA ARG A 55 7.57 12.46 -7.50
C ARG A 55 8.96 13.09 -7.41
N GLN A 56 9.96 12.24 -7.18
CA GLN A 56 11.37 12.64 -7.28
C GLN A 56 11.96 12.16 -8.62
N PRO A 57 13.12 12.68 -9.05
CA PRO A 57 13.71 12.35 -10.35
C PRO A 57 14.06 10.87 -10.54
N GLU A 58 14.39 10.15 -9.47
CA GLU A 58 14.85 8.74 -9.51
C GLU A 58 13.85 7.77 -8.89
N VAL A 59 13.03 8.24 -7.96
CA VAL A 59 12.08 7.42 -7.19
C VAL A 59 10.76 8.17 -7.02
N TRP A 60 9.64 7.47 -7.15
CA TRP A 60 8.37 8.01 -6.66
C TRP A 60 8.01 7.38 -5.32
N ARG A 61 7.71 8.20 -4.33
CA ARG A 61 7.12 7.73 -3.06
C ARG A 61 5.62 7.81 -3.17
N VAL A 62 4.98 6.66 -3.00
CA VAL A 62 3.53 6.51 -3.08
C VAL A 62 3.03 6.09 -1.72
N ARG A 63 2.13 6.88 -1.14
CA ARG A 63 1.39 6.53 0.06
C ARG A 63 -0.06 6.30 -0.29
N GLN A 64 -0.55 5.11 0.00
CA GLN A 64 -1.95 4.75 -0.10
C GLN A 64 -2.52 4.63 1.30
N ILE A 65 -3.45 5.52 1.62
CA ILE A 65 -4.21 5.50 2.85
C ILE A 65 -5.44 4.60 2.64
N PHE A 66 -5.82 3.84 3.66
CA PHE A 66 -7.02 3.01 3.64
C PHE A 66 -8.25 3.87 3.92
N ASP A 67 -9.29 3.64 3.12
CA ASP A 67 -10.61 4.26 3.26
C ASP A 67 -11.39 3.44 4.29
N ASP A 68 -11.19 3.72 5.57
CA ASP A 68 -11.89 3.02 6.65
C ASP A 68 -13.31 3.59 6.87
N PRO A 69 -14.25 2.79 7.38
CA PRO A 69 -15.64 3.21 7.56
C PRO A 69 -15.84 4.31 8.61
N ALA A 70 -14.87 4.53 9.52
CA ALA A 70 -14.94 5.61 10.50
C ALA A 70 -14.45 6.96 9.91
N GLY A 71 -13.72 6.91 8.79
CA GLY A 71 -13.11 8.06 8.14
C GLY A 71 -11.91 8.61 8.90
N ASP A 72 -11.27 7.76 9.72
CA ASP A 72 -10.11 8.14 10.54
C ASP A 72 -8.86 8.33 9.67
N HIS A 73 -8.74 7.54 8.61
CA HIS A 73 -7.68 7.62 7.58
C HIS A 73 -6.26 7.55 8.17
N ASP A 74 -6.09 6.78 9.24
CA ASP A 74 -4.84 6.63 9.99
C ASP A 74 -4.14 5.30 9.70
N TRP A 75 -4.61 4.52 8.72
CA TRP A 75 -3.95 3.30 8.25
C TRP A 75 -3.56 3.40 6.78
N GLY A 76 -2.49 2.71 6.38
CA GLY A 76 -2.14 2.58 4.98
C GLY A 76 -0.80 1.90 4.76
N PHE A 77 -0.22 2.15 3.60
CA PHE A 77 1.12 1.69 3.27
C PHE A 77 1.87 2.67 2.36
N GLU A 78 3.19 2.60 2.41
CA GLU A 78 4.14 3.39 1.63
C GLU A 78 4.97 2.48 0.72
N VAL A 79 5.11 2.89 -0.54
CA VAL A 79 5.84 2.17 -1.59
C VAL A 79 6.73 3.15 -2.34
N GLU A 80 7.94 2.71 -2.65
CA GLU A 80 8.84 3.39 -3.58
C GLU A 80 8.77 2.74 -4.96
N VAL A 81 8.64 3.56 -6.01
CA VAL A 81 8.73 3.15 -7.42
C VAL A 81 10.13 3.48 -7.91
N ASP A 82 10.91 2.46 -8.26
CA ASP A 82 12.26 2.62 -8.81
C ASP A 82 12.17 2.93 -10.31
N LEU A 83 12.42 4.17 -10.71
CA LEU A 83 12.15 4.59 -12.09
C LEU A 83 13.13 3.98 -13.10
N ALA A 84 14.40 3.84 -12.71
CA ALA A 84 15.41 3.23 -13.58
C ALA A 84 15.11 1.74 -13.80
N ALA A 85 14.81 1.00 -12.73
CA ALA A 85 14.42 -0.40 -12.86
C ALA A 85 13.09 -0.56 -13.61
N SER A 86 12.15 0.38 -13.43
CA SER A 86 10.87 0.35 -14.13
C SER A 86 11.03 0.58 -15.64
N ASP A 87 11.94 1.48 -16.04
CA ASP A 87 12.26 1.74 -17.44
C ASP A 87 12.90 0.50 -18.11
N ASP A 88 13.77 -0.20 -17.39
CA ASP A 88 14.43 -1.42 -17.87
C ASP A 88 13.44 -2.62 -18.01
N GLU A 89 12.54 -2.81 -17.05
CA GLU A 89 11.57 -3.91 -17.03
C GLU A 89 10.31 -3.64 -17.88
N GLY A 90 10.07 -2.37 -18.26
CA GLY A 90 8.85 -1.95 -18.96
C GLY A 90 7.58 -2.05 -18.13
N ALA A 91 7.72 -2.21 -16.81
CA ALA A 91 6.65 -2.29 -15.82
C ALA A 91 7.11 -1.66 -14.50
N ALA A 92 6.18 -1.19 -13.68
CA ALA A 92 6.53 -0.57 -12.40
C ALA A 92 7.24 -1.57 -11.48
N VAL A 93 8.46 -1.22 -11.07
CA VAL A 93 9.23 -1.94 -10.05
C VAL A 93 8.99 -1.26 -8.71
N LEU A 94 8.30 -1.96 -7.82
CA LEU A 94 7.85 -1.45 -6.54
C LEU A 94 8.67 -2.04 -5.40
N GLN A 95 8.91 -1.24 -4.38
CA GLN A 95 9.42 -1.67 -3.08
C GLN A 95 8.50 -1.16 -1.98
N VAL A 96 7.93 -2.06 -1.18
CA VAL A 96 7.14 -1.66 -0.01
C VAL A 96 8.11 -1.16 1.07
N VAL A 97 7.88 0.07 1.52
CA VAL A 97 8.68 0.71 2.57
C VAL A 97 8.09 0.40 3.94
N ASP A 98 6.79 0.65 4.10
CA ASP A 98 6.09 0.45 5.36
C ASP A 98 4.59 0.20 5.16
N ALA A 99 3.93 -0.40 6.16
CA ALA A 99 2.49 -0.54 6.22
C ALA A 99 2.02 -0.67 7.68
N GLY A 100 0.86 -0.11 7.97
CA GLY A 100 0.31 -0.09 9.32
C GLY A 100 -0.40 1.22 9.63
N ARG A 101 -0.56 1.48 10.93
CA ARG A 101 -1.05 2.75 11.42
C ARG A 101 0.01 3.84 11.20
N MET A 102 -0.42 4.99 10.71
CA MET A 102 0.39 6.16 10.41
C MET A 102 0.19 7.19 11.53
N ASP A 103 1.29 7.65 12.12
CA ASP A 103 1.30 8.76 13.08
C ASP A 103 1.12 10.13 12.40
#